data_AF-A0A2W1NNR5-F1
#
_entry.id   AF-A0A2W1NNR5-F1
#
_cell.length_a   1.000
_cell.length_b   1.000
_cell.length_c   1.000
_cell.angle_alpha   90.00
_cell.angle_beta   90.00
_cell.angle_gamma   90.00
#
_symmetry.space_group_name_H-M   'P 1'
#
loop_
_entity.id
_entity.type
_entity.pdbx_description
1 polymer ?
#
loop_
_entity_poly.entity_id
_entity_poly.type
_entity_poly.pdbx_seq_one_letter_code
_entity_poly.pdbx_strand_id
1 'polypeptide(L)' 'MKKVILIAAVSMLALASCKKDYTCECTIDSEVYTYELKDVKKSDAKDACDAVGASWILAGGSCDFN' A
#
# COMPACT_ATOMS: atom_id res chain seq x y z
N MET A 1 -23.44 -9.37 -34.63
CA MET A 1 -22.08 -9.50 -34.08
C MET A 1 -21.38 -8.16 -34.29
N LYS A 2 -21.24 -7.31 -33.26
CA LYS A 2 -20.54 -5.99 -33.24
C LYS A 2 -20.80 -5.18 -31.94
N LYS A 3 -21.82 -5.53 -31.13
CA LYS A 3 -22.27 -4.67 -30.00
C LYS A 3 -21.88 -5.15 -28.59
N VAL A 4 -21.10 -6.23 -28.46
CA VAL A 4 -20.83 -6.86 -27.15
C VAL A 4 -19.50 -6.39 -26.51
N ILE A 5 -18.67 -5.65 -27.26
CA ILE A 5 -17.30 -5.32 -26.81
C ILE A 5 -17.26 -4.17 -25.78
N LEU A 6 -18.31 -3.36 -25.64
CA LEU A 6 -18.25 -2.14 -24.82
C LEU A 6 -18.56 -2.33 -23.33
N ILE A 7 -19.11 -3.47 -22.93
CA ILE A 7 -19.56 -3.68 -21.53
C ILE A 7 -18.44 -4.20 -20.61
N ALA A 8 -17.35 -4.74 -21.17
CA ALA A 8 -16.24 -5.30 -20.39
C ALA A 8 -15.26 -4.26 -19.82
N ALA A 9 -15.37 -2.98 -20.20
CA ALA A 9 -14.42 -1.95 -19.77
C ALA A 9 -14.76 -1.28 -18.43
N VAL A 10 -16.02 -1.41 -17.95
CA VAL A 10 -16.50 -0.65 -16.78
C VAL A 10 -16.23 -1.36 -15.45
N SER A 11 -15.91 -2.66 -15.46
CA SER A 11 -15.61 -3.42 -14.23
C SER A 11 -14.21 -3.14 -13.64
N MET A 12 -13.31 -2.50 -14.41
CA MET A 12 -11.93 -2.23 -13.96
C MET A 12 -11.81 -0.99 -13.06
N LEU A 13 -12.85 -0.15 -12.98
CA LEU A 13 -12.82 1.09 -12.19
C LEU A 13 -13.20 0.89 -10.71
N ALA A 14 -13.76 -0.26 -10.35
CA ALA A 14 -14.19 -0.54 -8.97
C ALA A 14 -13.03 -0.85 -8.01
N LEU A 15 -11.82 -1.16 -8.51
CA LEU A 15 -10.69 -1.55 -7.68
C LEU A 15 -9.91 -0.37 -7.08
N ALA A 16 -10.16 0.87 -7.53
CA ALA A 16 -9.40 2.03 -7.08
C ALA A 16 -9.78 2.53 -5.66
N SER A 17 -10.91 2.06 -5.11
CA SER A 17 -11.41 2.54 -3.81
C SER A 17 -11.58 1.45 -2.75
N CYS A 18 -11.07 0.23 -2.98
CA CYS A 18 -11.05 -0.79 -1.95
C CYS A 18 -10.02 -0.42 -0.89
N LYS A 19 -10.51 0.19 0.19
CA LYS A 19 -9.77 0.36 1.44
C LYS A 19 -9.58 -1.01 2.09
N LYS A 20 -8.39 -1.27 2.61
CA LYS A 20 -8.04 -2.49 3.32
C LYS A 20 -7.09 -2.15 4.45
N ASP A 21 -6.88 -3.13 5.32
CA ASP A 21 -5.86 -3.06 6.33
C ASP A 21 -4.53 -3.50 5.69
N TYR A 22 -3.50 -2.69 5.90
CA TYR A 22 -2.12 -2.90 5.44
C TYR A 22 -1.18 -2.76 6.62
N THR A 23 0.03 -3.31 6.49
CA THR A 23 1.07 -3.15 7.50
C THR A 23 2.35 -2.63 6.87
N CYS A 24 3.07 -1.79 7.60
CA CYS A 24 4.42 -1.36 7.24
C CYS A 24 5.36 -1.92 8.31
N GLU A 25 6.29 -2.78 7.93
CA GLU A 25 7.26 -3.37 8.85
C GLU A 25 8.61 -2.69 8.64
N CYS A 26 9.06 -1.97 9.65
CA CYS A 26 10.36 -1.31 9.65
C CYS A 26 11.34 -2.10 10.50
N THR A 27 12.52 -2.38 9.98
CA THR A 27 13.59 -3.08 10.69
C THR A 27 14.77 -2.15 10.93
N ILE A 28 15.27 -2.08 12.16
CA ILE A 28 16.54 -1.44 12.51
C ILE A 28 17.26 -2.29 13.55
N ASP A 29 18.57 -2.48 13.42
CA ASP A 29 19.38 -3.23 14.40
C ASP A 29 18.80 -4.60 14.83
N SER A 30 18.10 -5.28 13.91
CA SER A 30 17.39 -6.56 14.10
C SER A 30 16.08 -6.50 14.90
N GLU A 31 15.61 -5.30 15.27
CA GLU A 31 14.27 -5.07 15.82
C GLU A 31 13.27 -4.73 14.71
N VAL A 32 12.08 -5.32 14.78
CA VAL A 32 10.98 -5.11 13.83
C VAL A 32 9.91 -4.25 14.48
N TYR A 33 9.51 -3.20 13.77
CA TYR A 33 8.50 -2.23 14.14
C TYR A 33 7.36 -2.29 13.13
N THR A 34 6.20 -2.77 13.57
CA THR A 34 5.02 -2.90 12.72
C THR A 34 4.08 -1.72 12.90
N TYR A 35 3.71 -1.08 11.79
CA TYR A 35 2.73 0.00 11.74
C TYR A 35 1.47 -0.49 11.01
N GLU A 36 0.37 -0.60 11.74
CA GLU A 36 -0.93 -0.97 11.16
C GLU A 36 -1.61 0.25 10.52
N LEU A 37 -2.01 0.12 9.26
CA LEU A 37 -2.74 1.13 8.50
C LEU A 37 -4.12 0.55 8.15
N LYS A 38 -5.14 0.94 8.92
CA LYS A 38 -6.50 0.39 8.83
C LYS A 38 -7.38 1.18 7.88
N ASP A 39 -8.20 0.48 7.10
CA ASP A 39 -9.18 1.07 6.17
C ASP A 39 -8.58 2.18 5.26
N VAL A 40 -7.36 1.98 4.76
CA VAL A 40 -6.69 2.93 3.86
C VAL A 40 -6.61 2.37 2.45
N LYS A 41 -6.50 3.25 1.45
CA LYS A 41 -6.21 2.82 0.08
C LYS A 41 -4.78 2.32 0.01
N LYS A 42 -4.52 1.33 -0.85
CA LYS A 42 -3.17 0.80 -1.08
C LYS A 42 -2.15 1.90 -1.42
N SER A 43 -2.53 2.88 -2.25
CA SER A 43 -1.67 4.02 -2.60
C SER A 43 -1.28 4.83 -1.37
N ASP A 44 -2.28 5.21 -0.58
CA ASP A 44 -2.09 6.06 0.60
C ASP A 44 -1.29 5.31 1.68
N ALA A 45 -1.52 3.99 1.79
CA ALA A 45 -0.78 3.12 2.69
C ALA A 45 0.70 3.00 2.29
N LYS A 46 0.97 2.86 0.99
CA LYS A 46 2.33 2.85 0.45
C LYS A 46 3.02 4.20 0.67
N ASP A 47 2.35 5.30 0.38
CA ASP A 47 2.91 6.64 0.57
C ASP A 47 3.24 6.90 2.04
N ALA A 48 2.39 6.45 2.96
CA ALA A 48 2.64 6.52 4.40
C ALA A 48 3.84 5.66 4.82
N CYS A 49 3.92 4.41 4.33
CA CYS A 49 5.04 3.51 4.63
C CYS A 49 6.37 4.05 4.05
N ASP A 50 6.36 4.60 2.84
CA ASP A 50 7.53 5.20 2.20
C ASP A 50 8.00 6.46 2.95
N ALA A 51 7.07 7.29 3.44
CA ALA A 51 7.39 8.47 4.24
C ALA A 51 8.02 8.10 5.60
N VAL A 52 7.49 7.08 6.26
CA VAL A 52 8.09 6.52 7.48
C VAL A 52 9.46 5.94 7.13
N GLY A 53 9.54 5.09 6.10
CA GLY A 53 10.77 4.46 5.61
C GLY A 53 11.89 5.43 5.32
N ALA A 54 11.61 6.61 4.77
CA ALA A 54 12.63 7.64 4.57
C ALA A 54 13.30 8.08 5.88
N SER A 55 12.56 8.12 6.98
CA SER A 55 13.10 8.43 8.32
C SER A 55 13.92 7.26 8.88
N TRP A 56 13.47 6.02 8.67
CA TRP A 56 14.17 4.81 9.11
C TRP A 56 15.47 4.57 8.34
N ILE A 57 15.50 4.85 7.03
CA ILE A 57 16.70 4.75 6.19
C ILE A 57 17.81 5.68 6.70
N LEU A 58 17.47 6.89 7.17
CA LEU A 58 18.45 7.82 7.76
C LEU A 58 19.03 7.29 9.08
N ALA A 59 18.28 6.46 9.79
CA ALA A 59 18.73 5.78 11.00
C ALA A 59 19.47 4.46 10.72
N GLY A 60 19.56 4.02 9.45
CA GLY A 60 20.20 2.74 9.06
C GLY A 60 19.24 1.55 9.01
N GLY A 61 17.93 1.78 9.10
CA GLY A 61 16.89 0.76 8.95
C GLY A 61 16.32 0.64 7.54
N SER A 62 15.40 -0.31 7.36
CA SER A 62 14.60 -0.51 6.14
C SER A 62 13.12 -0.62 6.50
N CYS A 63 12.21 -0.32 5.58
CA CYS A 63 10.78 -0.56 5.77
C CYS A 63 10.18 -1.27 4.56
N ASP A 64 9.34 -2.27 4.84
CA ASP A 64 8.65 -3.10 3.85
C ASP A 64 7.13 -2.94 4.00
N PHE A 65 6.46 -2.75 2.86
CA PHE A 65 5.01 -2.62 2.78
C PHE A 65 4.35 -3.98 2.54
N ASN A 66 3.46 -4.39 3.46
CA ASN A 66 2.74 -5.66 3.46
C ASN A 66 1.22 -5.46 3.31
#